data_AF-A0A9E6JXS9-F1
#
_entry.id   AF-A0A9E6JXS9-F1
#
_cell.length_a   1.000
_cell.length_b   1.000
_cell.length_c   1.000
_cell.angle_alpha   90.00
_cell.angle_beta   90.00
_cell.angle_gamma   90.00
#
_symmetry.space_group_name_H-M   'P 1'
#
loop_
_entity.id
_entity.type
_entity.pdbx_description
1 polymer ?
#
loop_
_entity_poly.entity_id
_entity_poly.type
_entity_poly.pdbx_seq_one_letter_code
_entity_poly.pdbx_strand_id
1 'polypeptide(L)' 'GVLVRSEILKKNQNRINVADLRNGIYIIEVKSKDFTKNQRLIIQK' A
#
# COMPACT_ATOMS: atom_id res chain seq x y z
N GLY A 1 3.08 -13.44 -3.83
CA GLY A 1 2.28 -12.25 -4.21
C GLY A 1 2.95 -11.56 -5.38
N VAL A 2 2.23 -10.75 -6.14
CA VAL A 2 2.79 -9.95 -7.24
C VAL A 2 2.76 -8.48 -6.82
N LEU A 3 3.86 -7.75 -7.04
CA LEU A 3 3.88 -6.30 -6.83
C LEU A 3 3.01 -5.65 -7.90
N VAL A 4 1.85 -5.13 -7.49
CA VAL A 4 0.89 -4.48 -8.40
C VAL A 4 1.05 -2.97 -8.45
N ARG A 5 1.63 -2.36 -7.40
CA ARG A 5 1.84 -0.91 -7.31
C ARG A 5 2.93 -0.56 -6.30
N SER A 6 3.67 0.51 -6.57
CA SER A 6 4.65 1.12 -5.65
C SER A 6 4.62 2.64 -5.79
N GLU A 7 4.78 3.36 -4.69
CA GLU A 7 4.94 4.82 -4.68
C GLU A 7 5.84 5.26 -3.53
N ILE A 8 6.56 6.37 -3.72
CA ILE A 8 7.36 6.99 -2.65
C ILE A 8 6.42 7.90 -1.84
N LEU A 9 6.25 7.58 -0.56
CA LEU A 9 5.47 8.42 0.36
C LEU A 9 6.21 9.72 0.65
N LYS A 10 5.56 10.87 0.42
CA LYS A 10 6.11 12.18 0.79
C LYS A 10 5.95 12.43 2.29
N LYS A 11 6.75 13.35 2.84
CA LYS A 11 6.64 13.78 4.25
C LYS A 11 5.20 14.28 4.51
N ASN A 12 4.57 13.77 5.58
CA ASN A 12 3.17 14.02 5.99
C ASN A 12 2.09 13.42 5.07
N GLN A 13 2.42 12.46 4.20
CA GLN A 13 1.43 11.74 3.41
C GLN A 13 0.86 10.56 4.19
N ASN A 14 -0.37 10.72 4.70
CA ASN A 14 -1.06 9.67 5.47
C ASN A 14 -2.09 8.88 4.64
N ARG A 15 -2.27 9.21 3.36
CA ARG A 15 -3.25 8.59 2.46
C ARG A 15 -2.58 8.22 1.13
N ILE A 16 -3.03 7.11 0.55
CA ILE A 16 -2.64 6.65 -0.78
C ILE A 16 -3.90 6.46 -1.62
N ASN A 17 -3.80 6.73 -2.92
CA ASN A 17 -4.92 6.51 -3.83
C ASN A 17 -4.98 5.03 -4.22
N VAL A 18 -6.12 4.36 -4.03
CA VAL A 18 -6.33 2.95 -4.38
C VAL A 18 -7.41 2.75 -5.46
N ALA A 19 -7.80 3.83 -6.16
CA ALA A 19 -8.92 3.80 -7.10
C ALA A 19 -8.73 2.81 -8.27
N ASP A 20 -7.49 2.67 -8.73
CA ASP A 20 -7.01 1.75 -9.76
C ASP A 20 -6.97 0.28 -9.33
N LEU A 21 -7.03 0.01 -8.02
CA LEU A 21 -7.08 -1.35 -7.49
C LEU A 21 -8.50 -1.93 -7.59
N ARG A 22 -8.58 -3.20 -7.99
CA ARG A 22 -9.83 -3.98 -8.06
C ARG A 22 -10.18 -4.55 -6.68
N ASN A 23 -11.36 -5.14 -6.58
CA ASN A 23 -11.76 -5.88 -5.37
C ASN A 23 -10.79 -7.04 -5.13
N GLY A 24 -10.42 -7.25 -3.86
CA GLY A 24 -9.45 -8.28 -3.51
C GLY A 24 -8.73 -8.02 -2.20
N ILE A 25 -7.77 -8.90 -1.91
CA ILE A 25 -6.91 -8.84 -0.72
C ILE A 25 -5.51 -8.44 -1.17
N TYR A 26 -4.98 -7.41 -0.54
CA TYR A 26 -3.66 -6.84 -0.82
C TYR A 26 -2.82 -6.82 0.45
N ILE A 27 -1.51 -6.90 0.27
CA ILE A 27 -0.52 -6.69 1.32
C ILE A 27 0.17 -5.37 1.01
N ILE A 28 0.05 -4.41 1.91
CA ILE A 28 0.78 -3.16 1.86
C ILE A 28 2.09 -3.38 2.62
N GLU A 29 3.21 -3.08 1.97
CA GLU A 29 4.53 -3.06 2.57
C GLU A 29 5.04 -1.61 2.55
N VAL A 30 5.25 -1.03 3.74
CA VAL A 30 5.82 0.31 3.91
C VAL A 30 7.24 0.16 4.39
N LYS A 31 8.19 0.64 3.58
CA LYS A 31 9.63 0.58 3.88
C LYS A 31 10.18 1.98 4.09
N SER A 32 10.95 2.15 5.17
CA SER A 32 11.86 3.26 5.39
C SER A 32 13.27 2.71 5.61
N LYS A 33 14.25 3.59 5.78
CA LYS A 33 15.64 3.19 6.03
C LYS A 33 15.78 2.25 7.24
N ASP A 34 14.98 2.49 8.27
CA ASP A 34 15.13 1.83 9.57
C ASP A 34 13.93 0.93 9.94
N PHE A 35 12.89 0.86 9.09
CA PHE A 35 11.65 0.18 9.44
C PHE A 35 10.93 -0.41 8.23
N THR A 36 10.29 -1.56 8.45
CA THR A 36 9.35 -2.17 7.49
C THR A 36 8.04 -2.48 8.22
N LYS A 37 6.91 -2.05 7.66
CA LYS A 37 5.56 -2.40 8.13
C LYS A 37 4.82 -3.18 7.07
N ASN A 38 4.16 -4.25 7.49
CA ASN A 38 3.21 -4.96 6.64
C ASN A 38 1.78 -4.77 7.18
N GLN A 39 0.84 -4.50 6.28
CA GLN A 39 -0.57 -4.35 6.62
C GLN A 39 -1.45 -5.00 5.55
N ARG A 40 -2.45 -5.78 5.98
CA ARG A 40 -3.44 -6.34 5.07
C ARG A 40 -4.48 -5.27 4.72
N LEU A 41 -4.75 -5.10 3.43
CA LEU A 41 -5.84 -4.27 2.91
C LEU A 41 -6.84 -5.17 2.19
N ILE A 42 -8.13 -4.98 2.47
CA ILE A 42 -9.22 -5.64 1.76
C ILE A 42 -10.03 -4.56 1.07
N ILE A 43 -10.16 -4.68 -0.26
CA ILE A 43 -10.98 -3.78 -1.07
C ILE A 43 -12.23 -4.55 -1.49
N GLN A 44 -13.40 -4.01 -1.13
CA GLN A 44 -14.72 -4.48 -1.54
C GLN A 44 -15.52 -3.24 -1.96
N LYS A 45 -15.60 -3.00 -3.27
CA LYS A 45 -16.48 -2.00 -3.90
C LYS A 45 -17.82 -2.62 -4.23
#